data_AF-A0A482ZP12-F1
#
_entry.id   AF-A0A482ZP12-F1
#
_cell.length_a   1.000
_cell.length_b   1.000
_cell.length_c   1.000
_cell.angle_alpha   90.00
_cell.angle_beta   90.00
_cell.angle_gamma   90.00
#
_symmetry.space_group_name_H-M   'P 1'
#
loop_
_entity.id
_entity.type
_entity.pdbx_description
1 polymer ?
#
loop_
_entity_poly.entity_id
_entity_poly.type
_entity_poly.pdbx_seq_one_letter_code
_entity_poly.pdbx_strand_id
1 'polypeptide(L)' 'MDGSFANQVLAQMYLYEKAFAKTGGNIYVEVLPKKLDEEVAADMVAGFGGVITQLTKQQAAYINVTTEGPFKSESYKY' A
#
# COMPACT_ATOMS: atom_id res chain seq x y z
N MET A 1 17.38 -0.77 0.72
CA MET A 1 16.73 -0.82 2.06
C MET A 1 15.54 0.13 2.19
N ASP A 2 15.40 1.11 1.29
CA ASP A 2 14.35 2.14 1.33
C ASP A 2 12.92 1.58 1.54
N GLY A 3 12.42 0.74 0.62
CA GLY A 3 11.07 0.19 0.73
C GLY A 3 10.77 -0.57 2.03
N SER A 4 11.73 -1.34 2.55
CA SER A 4 11.56 -2.05 3.82
C SER A 4 11.41 -1.09 5.01
N PHE A 5 12.20 -0.01 5.04
CA PHE A 5 12.13 0.96 6.13
C PHE A 5 10.94 1.90 6.00
N ALA A 6 10.50 2.26 4.78
CA ALA A 6 9.25 2.98 4.57
C ALA A 6 8.05 2.20 5.17
N ASN A 7 7.95 0.90 4.86
CA ASN A 7 6.92 0.03 5.43
C ASN A 7 6.99 -0.06 6.96
N GLN A 8 8.19 -0.13 7.55
CA GLN A 8 8.34 -0.14 9.01
C GLN A 8 7.85 1.16 9.65
N VAL A 9 8.13 2.32 9.05
CA VAL A 9 7.64 3.61 9.55
C VAL A 9 6.12 3.70 9.46
N LEU A 10 5.52 3.29 8.34
CA LEU A 10 4.07 3.24 8.17
C LEU A 10 3.40 2.32 9.21
N ALA A 11 3.97 1.14 9.45
CA ALA A 11 3.48 0.21 10.46
C ALA A 11 3.58 0.79 11.88
N GLN A 12 4.68 1.48 12.21
CA GLN A 12 4.83 2.15 13.50
C GLN A 12 3.78 3.26 13.68
N MET A 13 3.56 4.09 12.67
CA MET A 13 2.52 5.14 12.70
C MET A 13 1.13 4.53 12.95
N TYR A 14 0.77 3.49 12.21
CA TYR A 14 -0.52 2.80 12.36
C TYR A 14 -0.72 2.23 13.76
N LEU A 15 0.27 1.48 14.27
CA LEU A 15 0.18 0.85 15.60
C LEU A 15 0.14 1.90 16.73
N TYR A 16 0.92 2.97 16.59
CA TYR A 16 0.95 4.06 17.56
C TYR A 16 -0.39 4.79 17.63
N GLU A 17 -1.00 5.09 16.48
CA GLU A 17 -2.32 5.74 16.41
C GLU A 17 -3.43 4.87 17.04
N LYS A 18 -3.39 3.55 16.85
CA LYS A 18 -4.35 2.62 17.47
C LYS A 18 -4.23 2.56 19.00
N ALA A 19 -3.07 2.92 19.55
CA ALA A 19 -2.81 3.00 20.98
C ALA A 19 -3.33 1.78 21.76
N PHE A 20 -3.05 0.56 21.28
CA PHE A 20 -3.65 -0.70 21.77
C PHE A 20 -3.59 -0.87 23.29
N ALA A 21 -2.49 -0.46 23.92
CA ALA A 21 -2.35 -0.51 25.38
C ALA A 21 -3.40 0.30 26.16
N LYS A 22 -4.02 1.30 25.51
CA LYS A 22 -5.09 2.14 26.09
C LYS A 22 -6.49 1.69 25.65
N THR A 23 -6.62 1.18 24.44
CA THR A 23 -7.92 0.85 23.82
C THR A 23 -8.33 -0.62 24.05
N GLY A 24 -7.36 -1.51 24.31
CA GLY A 24 -7.59 -2.93 24.51
C GLY A 24 -8.10 -3.64 23.24
N GLY A 25 -8.60 -4.87 23.41
CA GLY A 25 -9.15 -5.69 22.32
C GLY A 25 -8.40 -7.01 22.12
N ASN A 26 -8.69 -7.67 21.01
CA ASN A 26 -8.05 -8.93 20.65
C ASN A 26 -6.67 -8.67 20.04
N ILE A 27 -5.70 -9.54 20.37
CA ILE A 27 -4.39 -9.52 19.73
C ILE A 27 -4.51 -10.19 18.36
N TYR A 28 -3.93 -9.54 17.34
CA TYR A 28 -3.92 -10.03 15.96
C TYR A 28 -2.57 -9.77 15.30
N VAL A 29 -2.36 -10.42 14.15
CA VAL A 29 -1.23 -10.18 13.25
C VAL A 29 -1.82 -9.84 11.89
N GLU A 30 -1.47 -8.67 11.37
CA GLU A 30 -2.00 -8.12 10.12
C GLU A 30 -0.85 -7.57 9.26
N VAL A 31 -1.14 -7.36 7.97
CA VAL A 31 -0.24 -6.73 7.00
C VAL A 31 -0.76 -5.34 6.66
N LEU A 32 0.13 -4.46 6.18
CA LEU A 32 -0.29 -3.14 5.71
C LEU A 32 -1.22 -3.28 4.48
N PRO A 33 -2.20 -2.36 4.30
CA PRO A 33 -3.06 -2.36 3.12
C PRO A 33 -2.26 -2.25 1.82
N LYS A 34 -2.69 -2.97 0.78
CA LYS A 34 -2.03 -2.97 -0.55
C LYS A 34 -1.83 -1.58 -1.13
N LYS A 35 -2.72 -0.63 -0.82
CA LYS A 35 -2.60 0.76 -1.28
C LYS A 35 -1.30 1.43 -0.81
N LEU A 36 -0.89 1.20 0.44
CA LEU A 36 0.36 1.74 0.97
C LEU A 36 1.58 1.04 0.35
N ASP A 37 1.48 -0.26 0.09
CA ASP A 37 2.54 -1.02 -0.58
C ASP A 37 2.78 -0.50 -2.00
N GLU A 38 1.71 -0.22 -2.75
CA GLU A 38 1.78 0.38 -4.09
C GLU A 38 2.37 1.80 -4.07
N GLU A 39 2.07 2.61 -3.05
CA GLU A 39 2.63 3.96 -2.90
C GLU A 39 4.14 3.91 -2.65
N VAL A 40 4.60 3.04 -1.74
CA VAL A 40 6.03 2.80 -1.52
C VAL A 40 6.71 2.32 -2.81
N ALA A 41 6.07 1.39 -3.54
CA ALA A 41 6.62 0.89 -4.80
C ALA A 41 6.71 1.97 -5.89
N ALA A 42 5.73 2.88 -5.97
CA ALA A 42 5.72 3.98 -6.93
C ALA A 42 6.90 4.95 -6.71
N ASP A 43 7.18 5.30 -5.45
CA ASP A 43 8.33 6.14 -5.09
C ASP A 43 9.66 5.46 -5.42
N MET A 44 9.76 4.15 -5.17
CA MET A 44 10.95 3.37 -5.54
C MET A 44 11.18 3.36 -7.06
N VAL A 45 10.13 3.18 -7.87
CA VAL A 45 10.22 3.23 -9.34
C VAL A 45 10.68 4.61 -9.82
N ALA A 46 10.12 5.67 -9.24
CA ALA A 46 10.52 7.05 -9.55
C ALA A 46 11.99 7.33 -9.18
N GLY A 47 12.50 6.73 -8.09
CA GLY A 47 13.91 6.83 -7.69
C GLY A 47 14.90 6.31 -8.74
N PHE A 48 14.48 5.39 -9.60
CA PHE A 48 15.25 4.90 -10.76
C PHE A 48 14.95 5.65 -12.07
N GLY A 49 14.13 6.70 -12.03
CA GLY A 49 13.68 7.44 -13.21
C GLY A 49 12.64 6.70 -14.05
N GLY A 50 12.02 5.65 -13.49
CA GLY A 50 10.91 4.95 -14.14
C GLY A 50 9.65 5.81 -14.17
N VAL A 51 8.85 5.67 -15.23
CA VAL A 51 7.58 6.38 -15.39
C VAL A 51 6.44 5.37 -15.46
N ILE A 52 5.55 5.41 -14.46
CA ILE A 52 4.38 4.54 -14.39
C ILE A 52 3.26 5.17 -15.25
N THR A 53 2.74 4.40 -16.20
CA THR A 53 1.61 4.83 -17.04
C THR A 53 0.34 4.96 -16.21
N GLN A 54 -0.39 6.05 -16.42
CA GLN A 54 -1.70 6.29 -15.80
C GLN A 54 -2.82 5.70 -16.65
N LEU A 55 -3.71 4.93 -16.02
CA LEU A 55 -4.90 4.41 -16.70
C LEU A 55 -5.86 5.55 -17.03
N THR A 56 -6.50 5.48 -18.20
CA THR A 56 -7.68 6.30 -18.45
C THR A 56 -8.86 5.78 -17.63
N LYS A 57 -9.87 6.62 -17.42
CA LYS A 57 -11.12 6.20 -16.76
C LYS A 57 -11.78 5.01 -17.45
N GLN A 58 -11.73 4.96 -18.79
CA GLN A 58 -12.27 3.83 -19.54
C GLN A 58 -11.49 2.53 -19.30
N GLN A 59 -10.16 2.60 -19.25
CA GLN A 59 -9.32 1.43 -18.99
C GLN A 59 -9.49 0.90 -17.56
N ALA A 60 -9.50 1.80 -16.57
CA ALA A 60 -9.71 1.43 -15.17
C ALA A 60 -11.08 0.74 -14.98
N ALA A 61 -12.14 1.30 -15.55
CA ALA A 61 -13.47 0.68 -15.55
C ALA A 61 -13.49 -0.67 -16.28
N TYR A 62 -12.76 -0.81 -17.38
CA TYR A 62 -12.72 -2.04 -18.17
C TYR A 62 -12.14 -3.23 -17.40
N ILE A 63 -11.11 -3.02 -16.57
CA ILE A 63 -10.50 -4.06 -15.74
C ILE A 63 -10.99 -4.05 -14.29
N ASN A 64 -12.02 -3.26 -13.98
CA ASN A 64 -12.64 -3.13 -12.67
C ASN A 64 -11.66 -2.75 -11.54
N VAL A 65 -10.86 -1.70 -11.79
CA VAL A 65 -9.99 -1.05 -10.78
C VAL A 65 -10.24 0.46 -10.78
N THR A 66 -9.73 1.16 -9.77
CA THR A 66 -9.65 2.63 -9.76
C THR A 66 -8.43 3.10 -10.54
N THR A 67 -8.40 4.37 -10.96
CA THR A 67 -7.23 4.96 -11.64
C THR A 67 -6.01 5.03 -10.71
N GLU A 68 -6.23 5.07 -9.39
CA GLU A 68 -5.21 5.18 -8.37
C GLU A 68 -4.89 3.85 -7.65
N GLY A 69 -5.52 2.74 -8.03
CA GLY A 69 -5.39 1.45 -7.36
C GLY A 69 -6.18 1.33 -6.03
N PRO A 70 -6.14 0.16 -5.35
CA PRO A 70 -5.25 -0.97 -5.63
C PRO A 70 -5.49 -1.66 -6.96
N PHE A 71 -4.40 -2.02 -7.64
CA PHE A 71 -4.44 -2.55 -9.02
C PHE A 71 -4.58 -4.08 -9.08
N LYS A 72 -4.54 -4.77 -7.93
CA LYS A 72 -4.60 -6.23 -7.82
C LYS A 72 -5.40 -6.64 -6.59
N SER A 73 -6.01 -7.83 -6.65
CA SER A 73 -6.69 -8.43 -5.50
C SER A 73 -5.70 -8.86 -4.42
N GLU A 74 -6.19 -9.06 -3.19
CA GLU A 74 -5.36 -9.55 -2.09
C GLU A 74 -4.80 -10.96 -2.31
N SER A 75 -5.47 -11.77 -3.13
CA SER A 75 -5.00 -13.11 -3.49
C SER A 75 -3.88 -13.13 -4.54
N TYR A 76 -3.56 -11.98 -5.14
CA TYR A 76 -2.53 -11.87 -6.17
C TYR A 76 -1.14 -11.97 -5.56
N LYS A 77 -0.23 -12.70 -6.22
CA LYS A 77 1.06 -13.07 -5.62
C LYS A 77 2.15 -12.01 -5.72
N TYR A 78 2.02 -11.01 -6.61
CA TYR A 78 2.82 -9.77 -6.70
C TYR A 78 2.10 -8.73 -7.53
#